data_AF-A0A4Y7JN97-F1
#
_entry.id   AF-A0A4Y7JN97-F1
#
_cell.length_a   1.000
_cell.length_b   1.000
_cell.length_c   1.000
_cell.angle_alpha   90.00
_cell.angle_beta   90.00
_cell.angle_gamma   90.00
#
_symmetry.space_group_name_H-M   'P 1'
#
loop_
_entity.id
_entity.type
_entity.pdbx_description
1 polymer ?
#
loop_
_entity_poly.entity_id
_entity_poly.type
_entity_poly.pdbx_seq_one_letter_code
_entity_poly.pdbx_strand_id
1 'polypeptide(L)'
;MEDLQRTLAPTGLSVSTTPEKGRCLISTRNFSPGEVIITQEPYVCVPNNSSESKCDGCFKSVNLKKCSACQVPWYCGSTCQKSEWKLHRIECQALSRLSKERRKSLTPSLRLMVRLYLKRKLQNERVFQTAATANYNLEALVDHMSDIGEKQLVLYAQMANLVNLILEWPNSNIKEIAQNFSKLACNAHTICDSELRPLGTGLYPVISIINHSCSPNAVLVFEGRRAVVRAVELIPQGTEVFISYVETAESTAARQKALKERYFFTCSRPCCRKGVYLEVQESAILEGYRCKADKCSGFLLRDSDDKGFVCQTCDSLGARKRF
;
A
#
# COMPACT_ATOMS: atom_id res chain seq x y z
N MET A 1 6.36 22.08 -3.06
CA MET A 1 5.28 21.75 -4.02
C MET A 1 5.71 22.08 -5.45
N GLU A 2 6.34 23.22 -5.69
CA GLU A 2 6.82 23.63 -7.03
C GLU A 2 7.73 22.61 -7.72
N ASP A 3 8.69 22.00 -7.02
CA ASP A 3 9.57 20.98 -7.62
C ASP A 3 8.81 19.73 -8.10
N LEU A 4 7.82 19.29 -7.33
CA LEU A 4 6.99 18.17 -7.75
C LEU A 4 6.15 18.55 -8.97
N GLN A 5 5.52 19.73 -8.96
CA GLN A 5 4.76 20.21 -10.10
C GLN A 5 5.62 20.34 -11.36
N ARG A 6 6.84 20.89 -11.26
CA ARG A 6 7.81 20.94 -12.38
C ARG A 6 8.16 19.55 -12.91
N THR A 7 8.23 18.55 -12.04
CA THR A 7 8.58 17.18 -12.45
C THR A 7 7.39 16.44 -13.07
N LEU A 8 6.18 16.72 -12.62
CA LEU A 8 4.95 16.09 -13.12
C LEU A 8 4.42 16.76 -14.40
N ALA A 9 4.64 18.07 -14.58
CA ALA A 9 4.11 18.82 -15.70
C ALA A 9 4.44 18.21 -17.08
N PRO A 10 5.70 17.77 -17.37
CA PRO A 10 6.02 17.13 -18.65
C PRO A 10 5.31 15.80 -18.88
N THR A 11 4.84 15.14 -17.82
CA THR A 11 4.15 13.85 -17.89
C THR A 11 2.63 13.98 -18.09
N GLY A 12 2.10 15.21 -18.13
CA GLY A 12 0.67 15.43 -18.23
C GLY A 12 -0.06 15.31 -16.89
N LEU A 13 0.63 15.63 -15.78
CA LEU A 13 0.12 15.49 -14.43
C LEU A 13 0.35 16.78 -13.62
N SER A 14 -0.55 17.04 -12.67
CA SER A 14 -0.40 18.08 -11.66
C SER A 14 -0.93 17.60 -10.31
N VAL A 15 -0.56 18.29 -9.23
CA VAL A 15 -1.11 18.04 -7.89
C VAL A 15 -1.92 19.24 -7.46
N SER A 16 -3.17 18.99 -7.08
CA SER A 16 -4.08 19.94 -6.45
C SER A 16 -4.37 19.52 -5.02
N THR A 17 -4.88 20.41 -4.19
CA THR A 17 -5.33 20.11 -2.83
C THR A 17 -6.75 20.61 -2.65
N THR A 18 -7.64 19.76 -2.15
CA THR A 18 -9.01 20.13 -1.77
C THR A 18 -9.22 19.94 -0.27
N PRO A 19 -10.11 20.71 0.39
CA PRO A 19 -10.40 20.54 1.80
C PRO A 19 -10.92 19.13 2.16
N GLU A 20 -11.67 18.52 1.25
CA GLU A 20 -12.38 17.25 1.50
C GLU A 20 -11.50 16.01 1.29
N LYS A 21 -10.56 16.06 0.35
CA LYS A 21 -9.74 14.91 -0.06
C LYS A 21 -8.25 15.09 0.24
N GLY A 22 -7.85 16.28 0.66
CA GLY A 22 -6.44 16.64 0.71
C GLY A 22 -5.86 16.68 -0.70
N ARG A 23 -4.68 16.09 -0.88
CA ARG A 23 -3.95 16.13 -2.15
C ARG A 23 -4.58 15.20 -3.17
N CYS A 24 -4.61 15.64 -4.42
CA CYS A 24 -5.20 14.93 -5.55
C CYS A 24 -4.24 14.97 -6.73
N LEU A 25 -4.04 13.84 -7.41
CA LEU A 25 -3.31 13.79 -8.68
C LEU A 25 -4.28 14.08 -9.83
N ILE A 26 -4.06 15.16 -10.57
CA ILE A 26 -4.94 15.65 -11.64
C ILE A 26 -4.24 15.49 -12.99
N SER A 27 -4.97 15.00 -13.98
CA SER A 27 -4.50 14.94 -15.37
C SER A 27 -4.49 16.33 -16.01
N THR A 28 -3.41 16.68 -16.72
CA THR A 28 -3.33 17.93 -17.51
C THR A 28 -3.43 17.67 -19.02
N ARG A 29 -3.69 16.43 -19.40
CA ARG A 29 -4.01 15.97 -20.76
C ARG A 29 -4.92 14.74 -20.68
N ASN A 30 -5.42 14.28 -21.82
CA ASN A 30 -6.13 13.00 -21.89
C ASN A 30 -5.15 11.82 -21.77
N PHE A 31 -5.56 10.76 -21.08
CA PHE A 31 -4.91 9.45 -21.11
C PHE A 31 -5.86 8.40 -21.68
N SER A 32 -5.37 7.61 -22.65
CA SER A 32 -6.14 6.52 -23.24
C SER A 32 -6.06 5.23 -22.40
N PRO A 33 -7.05 4.32 -22.51
CA PRO A 33 -6.97 3.02 -21.85
C PRO A 33 -5.66 2.28 -22.15
N GLY A 34 -5.03 1.73 -21.12
CA GLY A 34 -3.74 1.03 -21.19
C GLY A 34 -2.50 1.93 -21.11
N GLU A 35 -2.65 3.24 -21.30
CA GLU A 35 -1.55 4.20 -21.27
C GLU A 35 -0.91 4.29 -19.88
N VAL A 36 0.42 4.41 -19.84
CA VAL A 36 1.17 4.63 -18.60
C VAL A 36 0.99 6.07 -18.16
N ILE A 37 0.40 6.25 -16.98
CA ILE A 37 0.19 7.55 -16.35
C ILE A 37 1.46 8.00 -15.65
N ILE A 38 2.01 7.13 -14.80
CA ILE A 38 3.22 7.41 -14.03
C ILE A 38 3.95 6.13 -13.64
N THR A 39 5.28 6.20 -13.58
CA THR A 39 6.14 5.14 -13.05
C THR A 39 7.00 5.67 -11.92
N GLN A 40 7.21 4.89 -10.87
CA GLN A 40 8.06 5.28 -9.75
C GLN A 40 8.84 4.08 -9.17
N GLU A 41 10.16 4.23 -9.04
CA GLU A 41 10.99 3.33 -8.23
C GLU A 41 10.74 3.57 -6.74
N PRO A 42 10.79 2.53 -5.89
CA PRO A 42 10.47 2.67 -4.47
C PRO A 42 11.47 3.60 -3.80
N TYR A 43 10.96 4.50 -2.95
CA TYR A 43 11.80 5.28 -2.06
C TYR A 43 12.52 4.35 -1.08
N VAL A 44 11.78 3.49 -0.39
CA VAL A 44 12.35 2.35 0.35
C VAL A 44 11.45 1.14 0.15
N CYS A 45 12.04 -0.04 0.17
CA CYS A 45 11.29 -1.29 0.12
C CYS A 45 12.02 -2.41 0.86
N VAL A 46 11.25 -3.41 1.25
CA VAL A 46 11.72 -4.67 1.83
C VAL A 46 10.91 -5.84 1.29
N PRO A 47 11.51 -7.02 1.09
CA PRO A 47 10.75 -8.23 0.84
C PRO A 47 9.85 -8.59 2.03
N ASN A 48 8.75 -9.30 1.77
CA ASN A 48 7.87 -9.78 2.84
C ASN A 48 8.44 -11.03 3.53
N ASN A 49 7.89 -11.34 4.70
CA ASN A 49 8.13 -12.61 5.37
C ASN A 49 7.24 -13.68 4.75
N SER A 50 7.66 -14.25 3.62
CA SER A 50 7.07 -15.48 3.07
C SER A 50 7.80 -16.72 3.57
N SER A 51 7.21 -17.90 3.33
CA SER A 51 7.87 -19.21 3.53
C SER A 51 9.22 -19.30 2.80
N GLU A 52 9.31 -18.67 1.63
CA GLU A 52 10.53 -18.56 0.85
C GLU A 52 11.26 -17.26 1.13
N SER A 53 12.60 -17.32 1.22
CA SER A 53 13.43 -16.12 1.23
C SER A 53 13.44 -15.47 -0.16
N LYS A 54 13.57 -14.14 -0.21
CA LYS A 54 13.59 -13.36 -1.45
C LYS A 54 14.81 -12.45 -1.51
N CYS A 55 15.32 -12.21 -2.73
CA CYS A 55 16.39 -11.27 -2.97
C CYS A 55 15.96 -9.85 -2.61
N ASP A 56 16.75 -9.15 -1.82
CA ASP A 56 16.53 -7.76 -1.42
C ASP A 56 16.59 -6.76 -2.58
N GLY A 57 17.35 -7.08 -3.63
CA GLY A 57 17.51 -6.23 -4.81
C GLY A 57 16.45 -6.43 -5.90
N CYS A 58 15.90 -7.63 -6.05
CA CYS A 58 15.00 -7.94 -7.18
C CYS A 58 13.74 -8.76 -6.81
N PHE A 59 13.60 -9.14 -5.54
CA PHE A 59 12.47 -9.89 -4.97
C PHE A 59 12.27 -11.32 -5.51
N LYS A 60 13.19 -11.84 -6.33
CA LYS A 60 13.18 -13.24 -6.79
C LYS A 60 13.67 -14.20 -5.70
N SER A 61 13.17 -15.43 -5.69
CA SER A 61 13.54 -16.49 -4.72
C SER A 61 14.69 -17.42 -5.17
N VAL A 62 15.46 -17.05 -6.20
CA VAL A 62 16.46 -17.95 -6.82
C VAL A 62 17.90 -17.63 -6.39
N ASN A 63 18.72 -18.68 -6.20
CA ASN A 63 20.17 -18.61 -5.94
C ASN A 63 20.57 -17.64 -4.82
N LEU A 64 19.85 -17.68 -3.71
CA LEU A 64 19.98 -16.70 -2.63
C LEU A 64 21.13 -16.99 -1.68
N LYS A 65 21.90 -15.95 -1.38
CA LYS A 65 22.94 -15.93 -0.34
C LYS A 65 22.72 -14.77 0.60
N LYS A 66 22.86 -15.01 1.90
CA LYS A 66 22.83 -13.95 2.91
C LYS A 66 24.05 -13.03 2.79
N CYS A 67 23.88 -11.77 3.15
CA CYS A 67 25.01 -10.90 3.44
C CYS A 67 25.88 -11.55 4.53
N SER A 68 27.16 -11.78 4.23
CA SER A 68 28.09 -12.48 5.12
C SER A 68 28.33 -11.75 6.44
N ALA A 69 28.24 -10.41 6.45
CA ALA A 69 28.50 -9.59 7.63
C ALA A 69 27.32 -9.54 8.61
N CYS A 70 26.14 -9.07 8.19
CA CYS A 70 24.99 -8.92 9.10
C CYS A 70 24.07 -10.15 9.15
N GLN A 71 24.12 -11.05 8.15
CA GLN A 71 23.27 -12.24 8.04
C GLN A 71 21.76 -11.95 7.95
N VAL A 72 21.37 -10.76 7.46
CA VAL A 72 19.97 -10.32 7.34
C VAL A 72 19.44 -10.39 5.90
N PRO A 73 19.82 -9.50 4.95
CA PRO A 73 19.30 -9.57 3.60
C PRO A 73 19.85 -10.74 2.81
N TRP A 74 19.06 -11.17 1.85
CA TRP A 74 19.44 -12.18 0.87
C TRP A 74 19.65 -11.53 -0.50
N TYR A 75 20.62 -12.02 -1.26
CA TYR A 75 20.87 -11.57 -2.63
C TYR A 75 21.00 -12.78 -3.55
N CYS A 76 20.42 -12.69 -4.75
CA CYS A 76 20.56 -13.72 -5.79
C CYS A 76 21.95 -13.71 -6.47
N GLY A 77 22.78 -12.72 -6.17
CA GLY A 77 24.09 -12.54 -6.78
C GLY A 77 24.71 -11.17 -6.49
N SER A 78 25.95 -10.99 -6.93
CA SER A 78 26.75 -9.78 -6.69
C SER A 78 26.14 -8.53 -7.32
N THR A 79 25.42 -8.66 -8.44
CA THR A 79 24.72 -7.54 -9.10
C THR A 79 23.68 -6.90 -8.18
N CYS A 80 22.77 -7.69 -7.60
CA CYS A 80 21.76 -7.19 -6.66
C CYS A 80 22.37 -6.70 -5.34
N GLN A 81 23.43 -7.35 -4.86
CA GLN A 81 24.12 -6.88 -3.66
C GLN A 81 24.78 -5.52 -3.88
N LYS A 82 25.44 -5.32 -5.04
CA LYS A 82 26.08 -4.04 -5.40
C LYS A 82 25.06 -2.93 -5.63
N SER A 83 23.91 -3.22 -6.26
CA SER A 83 22.87 -2.20 -6.49
C SER A 83 22.29 -1.66 -5.19
N GLU A 84 22.13 -2.52 -4.17
CA GLU A 84 21.62 -2.12 -2.86
C GLU A 84 22.72 -1.60 -1.91
N TRP A 85 24.00 -1.77 -2.25
CA TRP A 85 25.13 -1.55 -1.32
C TRP A 85 25.20 -0.13 -0.75
N LYS A 86 24.80 0.90 -1.50
CA LYS A 86 24.81 2.29 -1.00
C LYS A 86 24.00 2.45 0.29
N LEU A 87 22.78 1.90 0.32
CA LEU A 87 21.92 1.90 1.51
C LEU A 87 22.29 0.74 2.44
N HIS A 88 22.53 -0.44 1.88
CA HIS A 88 22.80 -1.64 2.67
C HIS A 88 24.09 -1.54 3.47
N ARG A 89 25.12 -0.80 3.04
CA ARG A 89 26.38 -0.66 3.79
C ARG A 89 26.13 -0.12 5.21
N ILE A 90 25.36 0.96 5.33
CA ILE A 90 25.04 1.56 6.63
C ILE A 90 23.96 0.77 7.38
N GLU A 91 23.02 0.14 6.66
CA GLU A 91 22.07 -0.82 7.24
C GLU A 91 22.82 -2.01 7.84
N CYS A 92 23.82 -2.54 7.14
CA CYS A 92 24.62 -3.68 7.55
C CYS A 92 25.39 -3.38 8.83
N GLN A 93 25.95 -2.17 8.97
CA GLN A 93 26.65 -1.73 10.18
C GLN A 93 25.72 -1.70 11.39
N ALA A 94 24.50 -1.18 11.23
CA ALA A 94 23.48 -1.18 12.27
C ALA A 94 23.06 -2.62 12.63
N LEU A 95 22.76 -3.44 11.62
CA LEU A 95 22.25 -4.80 11.81
C LEU A 95 23.30 -5.79 12.33
N SER A 96 24.60 -5.61 12.02
CA SER A 96 25.66 -6.50 12.47
C SER A 96 25.92 -6.42 13.97
N ARG A 97 25.56 -5.30 14.62
CA ARG A 97 25.69 -5.10 16.08
C ARG A 97 24.64 -5.86 16.88
N LEU A 98 23.52 -6.23 16.25
CA LEU A 98 22.42 -6.91 16.92
C LEU A 98 22.81 -8.34 17.30
N SER A 99 22.29 -8.83 18.44
CA SER A 99 22.38 -10.25 18.80
C SER A 99 21.67 -11.14 17.77
N LYS A 100 21.95 -12.45 17.80
CA LYS A 100 21.29 -13.41 16.90
C LYS A 100 19.78 -13.44 17.11
N GLU A 101 19.33 -13.32 18.35
CA GLU A 101 17.92 -13.32 18.77
C GLU A 101 17.22 -12.07 18.25
N ARG A 102 17.84 -10.88 18.42
CA ARG A 102 17.31 -9.62 17.90
C ARG A 102 17.22 -9.61 16.38
N ARG A 103 18.16 -10.24 15.69
CA ARG A 103 18.09 -10.40 14.22
C ARG A 103 16.92 -11.26 13.78
N LYS A 104 16.54 -12.29 14.55
CA LYS A 104 15.37 -13.13 14.27
C LYS A 104 14.05 -12.40 14.48
N SER A 105 13.99 -11.44 15.40
CA SER A 105 12.80 -10.62 15.66
C SER A 105 12.61 -9.44 14.70
N LEU A 106 13.51 -9.26 13.73
CA LEU A 106 13.38 -8.18 12.74
C LEU A 106 12.20 -8.48 11.79
N THR A 107 11.14 -7.68 11.92
CA THR A 107 10.02 -7.70 10.99
C THR A 107 10.30 -6.84 9.76
N PRO A 108 9.62 -7.09 8.63
CA PRO A 108 9.69 -6.22 7.45
C PRO A 108 9.37 -4.77 7.79
N SER A 109 8.37 -4.52 8.64
CA SER A 109 7.99 -3.16 9.07
C SER A 109 9.12 -2.44 9.82
N LEU A 110 9.79 -3.13 10.76
CA LEU A 110 10.95 -2.56 11.47
C LEU A 110 12.08 -2.24 10.48
N ARG A 111 12.36 -3.16 9.56
CA ARG A 111 13.44 -3.02 8.59
C ARG A 111 13.15 -1.92 7.56
N LEU A 112 11.89 -1.79 7.12
CA LEU A 112 11.45 -0.72 6.23
C LEU A 112 11.64 0.65 6.90
N MET A 113 11.32 0.75 8.18
CA MET A 113 11.54 1.97 8.98
C MET A 113 13.04 2.30 9.12
N VAL A 114 13.86 1.31 9.46
CA VAL A 114 15.33 1.48 9.52
C VAL A 114 15.87 1.99 8.17
N ARG A 115 15.45 1.38 7.06
CA ARG A 115 15.82 1.82 5.71
C ARG A 115 15.35 3.24 5.40
N LEU A 116 14.14 3.63 5.83
CA LEU A 116 13.60 4.98 5.66
C LEU A 116 14.54 6.03 6.29
N TYR A 117 14.89 5.85 7.57
CA TYR A 117 15.78 6.76 8.27
C TYR A 117 17.18 6.78 7.65
N LEU A 118 17.78 5.61 7.40
CA LEU A 118 19.11 5.51 6.79
C LEU A 118 19.17 6.19 5.42
N LYS A 119 18.13 6.05 4.60
CA LYS A 119 18.06 6.73 3.29
C LYS A 119 17.95 8.25 3.45
N ARG A 120 17.14 8.73 4.40
CA ARG A 120 17.04 10.18 4.71
C ARG A 120 18.38 10.75 5.18
N LYS A 121 19.11 10.02 6.03
CA LYS A 121 20.47 10.42 6.45
C LYS A 121 21.42 10.57 5.26
N LEU A 122 21.47 9.56 4.38
CA LEU A 122 22.33 9.60 3.19
C LEU A 122 21.95 10.72 2.22
N GLN A 123 20.68 11.10 2.15
CA GLN A 123 20.24 12.26 1.36
C GLN A 123 20.68 13.59 1.97
N ASN A 124 20.56 13.73 3.29
CA ASN A 124 21.05 14.92 4.01
C ASN A 124 22.57 15.07 3.85
N GLU A 125 23.31 13.96 3.80
CA GLU A 125 24.74 13.89 3.51
C GLU A 125 25.07 14.02 2.01
N ARG A 126 24.09 14.25 1.13
CA ARG A 126 24.22 14.40 -0.33
C ARG A 126 24.81 13.17 -1.05
N VAL A 127 24.69 11.98 -0.48
CA VAL A 127 25.16 10.70 -1.07
C VAL A 127 24.18 10.19 -2.14
N PHE A 128 22.89 10.47 -1.99
CA PHE A 128 21.89 10.23 -3.02
C PHE A 128 21.59 11.52 -3.78
N GLN A 129 21.58 11.45 -5.11
CA GLN A 129 20.97 12.52 -5.91
C GLN A 129 19.47 12.51 -5.65
N THR A 130 18.97 13.64 -5.16
CA THR A 130 17.57 13.85 -4.88
C THR A 130 16.82 13.99 -6.19
N ALA A 131 16.28 12.90 -6.74
CA ALA A 131 15.21 13.05 -7.72
C ALA A 131 14.06 13.82 -7.03
N ALA A 132 13.50 14.83 -7.67
CA ALA A 132 12.41 15.64 -7.11
C ALA A 132 11.18 14.79 -6.71
N THR A 133 10.99 13.64 -7.35
CA THR A 133 9.97 12.63 -7.00
C THR A 133 10.35 11.72 -5.83
N ALA A 134 11.64 11.61 -5.49
CA ALA A 134 12.14 10.80 -4.38
C ALA A 134 12.01 11.51 -3.03
N ASN A 135 12.08 12.85 -2.99
CA ASN A 135 11.92 13.64 -1.76
C ASN A 135 10.56 14.31 -1.63
N TYR A 136 9.56 13.88 -2.41
CA TYR A 136 8.24 14.43 -2.20
C TYR A 136 7.81 14.17 -0.75
N ASN A 137 7.46 15.28 -0.11
CA ASN A 137 7.48 15.54 1.32
C ASN A 137 6.96 14.35 2.15
N LEU A 138 7.88 13.50 2.61
CA LEU A 138 7.60 12.38 3.52
C LEU A 138 6.92 12.87 4.81
N GLU A 139 7.18 14.13 5.19
CA GLU A 139 6.59 14.76 6.37
C GLU A 139 5.12 15.11 6.12
N ALA A 140 4.73 15.36 4.86
CA ALA A 140 3.35 15.58 4.44
C ALA A 140 2.57 14.30 4.13
N LEU A 141 3.15 13.11 4.32
CA LEU A 141 2.36 11.87 4.29
C LEU A 141 1.35 11.88 5.44
N VAL A 142 0.13 11.47 5.15
CA VAL A 142 -0.95 11.44 6.14
C VAL A 142 -0.69 10.31 7.13
N ASP A 143 -0.82 10.61 8.43
CA ASP A 143 -0.56 9.65 9.50
C ASP A 143 -1.81 9.21 10.27
N HIS A 144 -2.93 9.95 10.20
CA HIS A 144 -4.16 9.67 10.95
C HIS A 144 -3.94 9.36 12.45
N MET A 145 -2.90 9.94 13.08
CA MET A 145 -2.53 9.61 14.46
C MET A 145 -3.65 9.82 15.49
N SER A 146 -4.57 10.76 15.22
CA SER A 146 -5.74 11.03 16.06
C SER A 146 -6.79 9.91 16.04
N ASP A 147 -6.81 9.11 14.99
CA ASP A 147 -7.84 8.08 14.75
C ASP A 147 -7.38 6.68 15.18
N ILE A 148 -6.14 6.57 15.68
CA ILE A 148 -5.51 5.29 16.05
C ILE A 148 -5.93 4.88 17.46
N GLY A 149 -6.45 3.65 17.59
CA GLY A 149 -6.75 3.06 18.89
C GLY A 149 -5.51 2.82 19.77
N GLU A 150 -5.69 2.86 21.09
CA GLU A 150 -4.61 2.78 22.09
C GLU A 150 -3.67 1.58 21.90
N LYS A 151 -4.21 0.39 21.60
CA LYS A 151 -3.41 -0.83 21.37
C LYS A 151 -2.40 -0.65 20.23
N GLN A 152 -2.82 0.01 19.16
CA GLN A 152 -1.98 0.25 17.99
C GLN A 152 -0.95 1.34 18.26
N LEU A 153 -1.29 2.36 19.05
CA LEU A 153 -0.34 3.37 19.52
C LEU A 153 0.78 2.75 20.37
N VAL A 154 0.43 1.85 21.31
CA VAL A 154 1.40 1.12 22.14
C VAL A 154 2.34 0.28 21.25
N LEU A 155 1.78 -0.41 20.26
CA LEU A 155 2.57 -1.18 19.30
C LEU A 155 3.56 -0.29 18.54
N TYR A 156 3.12 0.86 18.02
CA TYR A 156 4.02 1.80 17.31
C TYR A 156 5.11 2.37 18.22
N ALA A 157 4.80 2.66 19.49
CA ALA A 157 5.81 3.09 20.46
C ALA A 157 6.86 2.00 20.73
N GLN A 158 6.43 0.73 20.89
CA GLN A 158 7.34 -0.40 21.06
C GLN A 158 8.22 -0.60 19.83
N MET A 159 7.64 -0.57 18.63
CA MET A 159 8.38 -0.67 17.38
C MET A 159 9.35 0.49 17.20
N ALA A 160 8.95 1.71 17.57
CA ALA A 160 9.80 2.90 17.52
C ALA A 160 11.03 2.77 18.43
N ASN A 161 10.86 2.23 19.65
CA ASN A 161 11.97 1.92 20.54
C ASN A 161 12.95 0.91 19.92
N LEU A 162 12.44 -0.14 19.28
CA LEU A 162 13.29 -1.12 18.59
C LEU A 162 14.06 -0.51 17.44
N VAL A 163 13.41 0.30 16.60
CA VAL A 163 14.10 1.04 15.52
C VAL A 163 15.18 1.94 16.08
N ASN A 164 14.89 2.65 17.17
CA ASN A 164 15.86 3.52 17.80
C ASN A 164 17.10 2.76 18.29
N LEU A 165 16.89 1.61 18.94
CA LEU A 165 17.96 0.72 19.37
C LEU A 165 18.78 0.16 18.22
N ILE A 166 18.18 -0.04 17.03
CA ILE A 166 18.91 -0.51 15.83
C ILE A 166 19.77 0.62 15.25
N LEU A 167 19.23 1.84 15.20
CA LEU A 167 19.92 2.98 14.59
C LEU A 167 21.04 3.53 15.49
N GLU A 168 20.86 3.51 16.81
CA GLU A 168 21.80 4.06 17.81
C GLU A 168 22.17 5.53 17.53
N TRP A 169 21.19 6.34 17.09
CA TRP A 169 21.43 7.74 16.74
C TRP A 169 21.28 8.66 17.95
N PRO A 170 22.17 9.65 18.13
CA PRO A 170 22.01 10.68 19.15
C PRO A 170 20.77 11.52 18.88
N ASN A 171 20.01 11.87 19.92
CA ASN A 171 18.82 12.73 19.87
C ASN A 171 17.66 12.21 19.00
N SER A 172 17.52 10.89 18.86
CA SER A 172 16.39 10.26 18.19
C SER A 172 15.03 10.63 18.82
N ASN A 173 14.08 11.08 18.00
CA ASN A 173 12.72 11.36 18.47
C ASN A 173 11.82 10.12 18.30
N ILE A 174 11.62 9.36 19.38
CA ILE A 174 10.79 8.13 19.38
C ILE A 174 9.35 8.44 18.95
N LYS A 175 8.82 9.61 19.31
CA LYS A 175 7.47 10.04 18.89
C LYS A 175 7.39 10.23 17.38
N GLU A 176 8.42 10.81 16.77
CA GLU A 176 8.51 10.94 15.30
C GLU A 176 8.61 9.56 14.62
N ILE A 177 9.38 8.63 15.17
CA ILE A 177 9.45 7.26 14.65
C ILE A 177 8.08 6.57 14.73
N ALA A 178 7.35 6.72 15.84
CA ALA A 178 5.99 6.18 15.98
C ALA A 178 5.01 6.81 14.98
N GLN A 179 5.05 8.13 14.79
CA GLN A 179 4.25 8.81 13.77
C GLN A 179 4.57 8.29 12.35
N ASN A 180 5.85 8.07 12.05
CA ASN A 180 6.27 7.52 10.77
C ASN A 180 5.76 6.09 10.55
N PHE A 181 5.55 5.29 11.60
CA PHE A 181 4.90 3.97 11.44
C PHE A 181 3.47 4.12 10.95
N SER A 182 2.73 5.09 11.47
CA SER A 182 1.38 5.36 11.00
C SER A 182 1.36 5.87 9.56
N LYS A 183 2.30 6.76 9.20
CA LYS A 183 2.50 7.18 7.80
C LYS A 183 2.76 6.00 6.88
N LEU A 184 3.64 5.08 7.27
CA LEU A 184 3.90 3.88 6.46
C LEU A 184 2.66 2.98 6.35
N ALA A 185 1.87 2.83 7.42
CA ALA A 185 0.65 2.03 7.38
C ALA A 185 -0.38 2.56 6.35
N CYS A 186 -0.48 3.89 6.23
CA CYS A 186 -1.41 4.55 5.32
C CYS A 186 -0.88 4.68 3.88
N ASN A 187 0.45 4.77 3.69
CA ASN A 187 1.02 5.18 2.40
C ASN A 187 1.93 4.14 1.75
N ALA A 188 2.36 3.09 2.47
CA ALA A 188 3.16 2.03 1.88
C ALA A 188 2.28 1.04 1.11
N HIS A 189 2.79 0.61 -0.05
CA HIS A 189 2.11 -0.30 -0.94
C HIS A 189 2.68 -1.72 -0.82
N THR A 190 1.81 -2.72 -0.86
CA THR A 190 2.20 -4.11 -1.06
C THR A 190 2.63 -4.28 -2.51
N ILE A 191 3.89 -4.66 -2.71
CA ILE A 191 4.45 -4.98 -4.03
C ILE A 191 4.05 -6.41 -4.36
N CYS A 192 3.44 -6.61 -5.52
CA CYS A 192 3.00 -7.92 -5.99
C CYS A 192 3.66 -8.31 -7.31
N ASP A 193 3.65 -9.60 -7.64
CA ASP A 193 3.96 -10.08 -8.99
C ASP A 193 2.73 -10.03 -9.92
N SER A 194 2.88 -10.57 -11.13
CA SER A 194 1.82 -10.64 -12.13
C SER A 194 0.63 -11.52 -11.73
N GLU A 195 0.80 -12.39 -10.73
CA GLU A 195 -0.25 -13.24 -10.16
C GLU A 195 -0.87 -12.60 -8.90
N LEU A 196 -0.56 -11.32 -8.63
CA LEU A 196 -0.98 -10.58 -7.44
C LEU A 196 -0.44 -11.17 -6.12
N ARG A 197 0.56 -12.05 -6.17
CA ARG A 197 1.16 -12.61 -4.96
C ARG A 197 2.04 -11.55 -4.29
N PRO A 198 1.91 -11.34 -2.97
CA PRO A 198 2.70 -10.33 -2.28
C PRO A 198 4.17 -10.73 -2.26
N LEU A 199 5.03 -9.83 -2.74
CA LEU A 199 6.49 -9.97 -2.75
C LEU A 199 7.16 -9.14 -1.65
N GLY A 200 6.57 -8.01 -1.26
CA GLY A 200 7.15 -7.11 -0.29
C GLY A 200 6.34 -5.85 -0.07
N THR A 201 6.94 -4.89 0.60
CA THR A 201 6.33 -3.59 0.91
C THR A 201 7.26 -2.48 0.47
N GLY A 202 6.73 -1.46 -0.18
CA GLY A 202 7.49 -0.30 -0.63
C GLY A 202 6.75 1.01 -0.45
N LEU A 203 7.50 2.08 -0.22
CA LEU A 203 6.99 3.45 -0.17
C LEU A 203 7.23 4.14 -1.50
N TYR A 204 6.18 4.72 -2.09
CA TYR A 204 6.20 5.37 -3.40
C TYR A 204 5.57 6.76 -3.27
N PRO A 205 6.35 7.79 -2.87
CA PRO A 205 5.80 9.06 -2.41
C PRO A 205 4.85 9.78 -3.36
N VAL A 206 5.02 9.61 -4.67
CA VAL A 206 4.15 10.25 -5.67
C VAL A 206 2.92 9.39 -5.95
N ILE A 207 3.08 8.06 -5.96
CA ILE A 207 1.93 7.14 -6.08
C ILE A 207 1.00 7.26 -4.86
N SER A 208 1.54 7.53 -3.67
CA SER A 208 0.75 7.74 -2.44
C SER A 208 -0.12 9.03 -2.47
N ILE A 209 -0.03 9.86 -3.52
CA ILE A 209 -0.92 11.02 -3.73
C ILE A 209 -2.25 10.60 -4.39
N ILE A 210 -2.26 9.47 -5.09
CA ILE A 210 -3.39 9.05 -5.92
C ILE A 210 -4.50 8.53 -5.01
N ASN A 211 -5.63 9.23 -4.96
CA ASN A 211 -6.75 8.89 -4.09
C ASN A 211 -7.48 7.62 -4.51
N HIS A 212 -8.30 7.14 -3.57
CA HIS A 212 -9.14 5.98 -3.76
C HIS A 212 -10.42 6.26 -4.56
N SER A 213 -10.81 5.32 -5.42
CA SER A 213 -12.20 5.13 -5.86
C SER A 213 -12.53 3.64 -5.90
N CYS A 214 -13.76 3.25 -5.48
CA CYS A 214 -14.29 1.90 -5.68
C CYS A 214 -14.62 1.61 -7.17
N SER A 215 -14.65 2.65 -8.00
CA SER A 215 -14.67 2.55 -9.47
C SER A 215 -13.48 3.36 -9.99
N PRO A 216 -12.26 2.80 -9.93
CA PRO A 216 -11.04 3.52 -10.27
C PRO A 216 -10.90 3.67 -11.79
N ASN A 217 -10.30 4.78 -12.21
CA ASN A 217 -9.98 5.02 -13.62
C ASN A 217 -8.54 4.62 -13.98
N ALA A 218 -7.75 4.21 -12.99
CA ALA A 218 -6.40 3.68 -13.16
C ALA A 218 -6.14 2.47 -12.25
N VAL A 219 -5.14 1.67 -12.62
CA VAL A 219 -4.67 0.51 -11.85
C VAL A 219 -3.19 0.66 -11.52
N LEU A 220 -2.81 0.28 -10.29
CA LEU A 220 -1.42 0.17 -9.86
C LEU A 220 -0.95 -1.26 -10.05
N VAL A 221 0.10 -1.44 -10.85
CA VAL A 221 0.79 -2.72 -11.05
C VAL A 221 2.29 -2.56 -10.77
N PHE A 222 3.01 -3.67 -10.64
CA PHE A 222 4.45 -3.66 -10.36
C PHE A 222 5.24 -4.40 -11.43
N GLU A 223 6.28 -3.74 -11.94
CA GLU A 223 7.30 -4.36 -12.79
C GLU A 223 8.55 -4.63 -11.93
N GLY A 224 8.60 -5.81 -11.33
CA GLY A 224 9.57 -6.13 -10.28
C GLY A 224 9.28 -5.30 -9.02
N ARG A 225 10.11 -4.28 -8.76
CA ARG A 225 9.90 -3.33 -7.65
C ARG A 225 9.39 -1.97 -8.12
N ARG A 226 9.29 -1.72 -9.42
CA ARG A 226 8.84 -0.42 -9.94
C ARG A 226 7.33 -0.38 -9.94
N ALA A 227 6.75 0.65 -9.33
CA ALA A 227 5.33 0.94 -9.43
C ALA A 227 5.00 1.53 -10.81
N VAL A 228 3.95 1.03 -11.44
CA VAL A 228 3.45 1.50 -12.74
C VAL A 228 1.94 1.70 -12.61
N VAL A 229 1.48 2.92 -12.85
CA VAL A 229 0.06 3.25 -12.87
C VAL A 229 -0.40 3.38 -14.32
N ARG A 230 -1.44 2.62 -14.69
CA ARG A 230 -2.00 2.61 -16.04
C ARG A 230 -3.48 3.00 -16.02
N ALA A 231 -3.91 3.74 -17.03
CA ALA A 231 -5.33 4.04 -17.22
C ALA A 231 -6.08 2.75 -17.58
N VAL A 232 -7.24 2.52 -16.97
CA VAL A 232 -8.15 1.42 -17.34
C VAL A 232 -9.33 1.88 -18.19
N GLU A 233 -9.56 3.19 -18.21
CA GLU A 233 -10.55 3.88 -19.04
C GLU A 233 -9.96 5.20 -19.56
N LEU A 234 -10.69 5.91 -20.41
CA LEU A 234 -10.30 7.27 -20.81
C LEU A 234 -10.28 8.17 -19.57
N ILE A 235 -9.16 8.84 -19.32
CA ILE A 235 -9.05 9.87 -18.29
C ILE A 235 -8.99 11.23 -19.00
N PRO A 236 -10.07 12.01 -19.02
CA PRO A 236 -10.08 13.32 -19.65
C PRO A 236 -9.19 14.31 -18.89
N GLN A 237 -8.58 15.24 -19.62
CA GLN A 237 -7.87 16.38 -19.03
C GLN A 237 -8.71 17.07 -17.95
N GLY A 238 -8.06 17.43 -16.84
CA GLY A 238 -8.67 18.13 -15.72
C GLY A 238 -9.37 17.21 -14.72
N THR A 239 -9.38 15.88 -14.96
CA THR A 239 -9.96 14.91 -14.03
C THR A 239 -8.92 14.30 -13.09
N GLU A 240 -9.38 13.87 -11.92
CA GLU A 240 -8.57 13.21 -10.91
C GLU A 240 -8.27 11.76 -11.30
N VAL A 241 -7.04 11.32 -11.07
CA VAL A 241 -6.62 9.93 -11.21
C VAL A 241 -6.94 9.19 -9.92
N PHE A 242 -7.59 8.04 -10.03
CA PHE A 242 -7.99 7.19 -8.91
C PHE A 242 -7.49 5.76 -9.10
N ILE A 243 -6.99 5.17 -8.01
CA ILE A 243 -6.72 3.73 -7.90
C ILE A 243 -7.64 3.10 -6.84
N SER A 244 -7.74 1.77 -6.82
CA SER A 244 -8.37 1.10 -5.67
C SER A 244 -7.35 0.84 -4.57
N TYR A 245 -7.78 1.04 -3.31
CA TYR A 245 -6.99 0.73 -2.11
C TYR A 245 -7.39 -0.61 -1.49
N VAL A 246 -8.51 -1.17 -1.96
CA VAL A 246 -9.18 -2.36 -1.44
C VAL A 246 -9.62 -3.26 -2.58
N GLU A 247 -10.00 -4.50 -2.27
CA GLU A 247 -10.59 -5.41 -3.26
C GLU A 247 -11.95 -4.86 -3.72
N THR A 248 -12.09 -4.62 -5.02
CA THR A 248 -13.33 -4.08 -5.61
C THR A 248 -14.42 -5.14 -5.73
N ALA A 249 -14.05 -6.42 -5.73
CA ALA A 249 -14.98 -7.55 -5.74
C ALA A 249 -15.62 -7.86 -4.37
N GLU A 250 -15.31 -7.09 -3.32
CA GLU A 250 -15.95 -7.22 -2.01
C GLU A 250 -17.23 -6.39 -1.92
N SER A 251 -18.14 -6.72 -1.00
CA SER A 251 -19.38 -5.96 -0.78
C SER A 251 -19.11 -4.51 -0.37
N THR A 252 -20.06 -3.60 -0.60
CA THR A 252 -19.92 -2.19 -0.19
C THR A 252 -19.58 -2.06 1.30
N ALA A 253 -20.22 -2.86 2.16
CA ALA A 253 -19.93 -2.88 3.59
C ALA A 253 -18.49 -3.33 3.89
N ALA A 254 -18.01 -4.38 3.23
CA ALA A 254 -16.64 -4.87 3.40
C ALA A 254 -15.60 -3.85 2.91
N ARG A 255 -15.83 -3.22 1.74
CA ARG A 255 -14.97 -2.15 1.22
C ARG A 255 -14.92 -0.95 2.17
N GLN A 256 -16.08 -0.46 2.65
CA GLN A 256 -16.12 0.66 3.60
C GLN A 256 -15.44 0.33 4.92
N LYS A 257 -15.63 -0.89 5.43
CA LYS A 257 -14.94 -1.36 6.64
C LYS A 257 -13.42 -1.33 6.44
N ALA A 258 -12.92 -1.93 5.37
CA ALA A 258 -11.48 -1.96 5.07
C ALA A 258 -10.89 -0.55 4.89
N LEU A 259 -11.63 0.36 4.24
CA LEU A 259 -11.22 1.76 4.09
C LEU A 259 -11.18 2.49 5.43
N LYS A 260 -12.19 2.32 6.28
CA LYS A 260 -12.27 2.97 7.59
C LYS A 260 -11.20 2.46 8.55
N GLU A 261 -10.95 1.16 8.58
CA GLU A 261 -9.97 0.53 9.47
C GLU A 261 -8.52 0.90 9.12
N ARG A 262 -8.20 1.06 7.83
CA ARG A 262 -6.82 1.29 7.38
C ARG A 262 -6.51 2.74 7.00
N TYR A 263 -7.48 3.44 6.41
CA TYR A 263 -7.30 4.77 5.84
C TYR A 263 -8.22 5.82 6.46
N PHE A 264 -9.04 5.45 7.44
CA PHE A 264 -9.80 6.37 8.30
C PHE A 264 -10.77 7.30 7.54
N PHE A 265 -11.28 6.87 6.38
CA PHE A 265 -12.28 7.61 5.63
C PHE A 265 -13.41 6.71 5.10
N THR A 266 -14.54 7.33 4.78
CA THR A 266 -15.70 6.68 4.13
C THR A 266 -15.72 7.06 2.66
N CYS A 267 -15.76 6.08 1.76
CA CYS A 267 -15.86 6.34 0.33
C CYS A 267 -17.26 6.82 -0.03
N SER A 268 -17.37 7.99 -0.67
CA SER A 268 -18.65 8.55 -1.07
C SER A 268 -18.84 8.61 -2.59
N ARG A 269 -18.08 7.80 -3.35
CA ARG A 269 -18.19 7.71 -4.82
C ARG A 269 -19.48 6.99 -5.25
N PRO A 270 -19.94 7.14 -6.51
CA PRO A 270 -21.21 6.57 -6.97
C PRO A 270 -21.37 5.06 -6.69
N CYS A 271 -20.30 4.28 -6.81
CA CYS A 271 -20.29 2.84 -6.49
C CYS A 271 -20.65 2.53 -5.03
N CYS A 272 -20.47 3.49 -4.11
CA CYS A 272 -20.79 3.38 -2.68
C CYS A 272 -21.99 4.24 -2.25
N ARG A 273 -22.72 4.85 -3.21
CA ARG A 273 -23.94 5.63 -2.96
C ARG A 273 -25.16 5.00 -3.63
N LYS A 274 -25.10 3.70 -3.94
CA LYS A 274 -26.21 3.03 -4.61
C LYS A 274 -27.40 3.00 -3.64
N GLY A 275 -28.62 3.11 -4.17
CA GLY A 275 -29.81 2.96 -3.34
C GLY A 275 -29.85 1.56 -2.71
N VAL A 276 -30.49 1.43 -1.53
CA VAL A 276 -30.52 0.20 -0.72
C VAL A 276 -30.78 -1.07 -1.55
N TYR A 277 -31.72 -1.01 -2.50
CA TYR A 277 -32.05 -2.14 -3.38
C TYR A 277 -30.89 -2.60 -4.28
N LEU A 278 -30.15 -1.67 -4.89
CA LEU A 278 -29.04 -2.01 -5.78
C LEU A 278 -27.82 -2.49 -4.97
N GLU A 279 -27.62 -1.98 -3.75
CA GLU A 279 -26.57 -2.45 -2.84
C GLU A 279 -26.83 -3.88 -2.37
N VAL A 280 -28.08 -4.23 -2.04
CA VAL A 280 -28.46 -5.58 -1.59
C VAL A 280 -28.25 -6.60 -2.72
N GLN A 281 -28.64 -6.27 -3.96
CA GLN A 281 -28.44 -7.15 -5.11
C GLN A 281 -26.95 -7.34 -5.45
N GLU A 282 -26.18 -6.27 -5.53
CA GLU A 282 -24.75 -6.36 -5.83
C GLU A 282 -24.00 -7.10 -4.72
N SER A 283 -24.28 -6.78 -3.46
CA SER A 283 -23.64 -7.47 -2.32
C SER A 283 -24.01 -8.96 -2.29
N ALA A 284 -25.25 -9.32 -2.60
CA ALA A 284 -25.65 -10.73 -2.65
C ALA A 284 -24.96 -11.51 -3.78
N ILE A 285 -24.75 -10.88 -4.94
CA ILE A 285 -23.97 -11.46 -6.05
C ILE A 285 -22.52 -11.69 -5.61
N LEU A 286 -21.89 -10.68 -4.97
CA LEU A 286 -20.50 -10.76 -4.52
C LEU A 286 -20.30 -11.73 -3.35
N GLU A 287 -21.26 -11.81 -2.43
CA GLU A 287 -21.22 -12.74 -1.29
C GLU A 287 -21.47 -14.19 -1.73
N GLY A 288 -22.08 -14.41 -2.90
CA GLY A 288 -22.16 -15.72 -3.54
C GLY A 288 -23.00 -16.73 -2.75
N TYR A 289 -24.10 -16.33 -2.11
CA TYR A 289 -24.97 -17.28 -1.43
C TYR A 289 -26.02 -17.85 -2.39
N ARG A 290 -26.03 -19.17 -2.60
CA ARG A 290 -27.07 -19.85 -3.39
C ARG A 290 -28.25 -20.30 -2.55
N CYS A 291 -29.40 -20.41 -3.20
CA CYS A 291 -30.55 -21.11 -2.65
C CYS A 291 -30.17 -22.56 -2.28
N LYS A 292 -30.74 -23.04 -1.17
CA LYS A 292 -30.57 -24.43 -0.71
C LYS A 292 -31.44 -25.42 -1.49
N ALA A 293 -32.53 -24.97 -2.12
CA ALA A 293 -33.41 -25.84 -2.88
C ALA A 293 -32.71 -26.39 -4.13
N ASP A 294 -32.65 -27.71 -4.29
CA ASP A 294 -31.86 -28.37 -5.35
C ASP A 294 -32.27 -27.98 -6.78
N LYS A 295 -33.53 -27.57 -6.98
CA LYS A 295 -34.05 -27.13 -8.28
C LYS A 295 -34.03 -25.60 -8.47
N CYS A 296 -33.49 -24.85 -7.52
CA CYS A 296 -33.43 -23.40 -7.58
C CYS A 296 -32.00 -22.93 -7.82
N SER A 297 -31.79 -22.21 -8.92
CA SER A 297 -30.53 -21.53 -9.25
C SER A 297 -30.48 -20.08 -8.74
N GLY A 298 -31.46 -19.67 -7.93
CA GLY A 298 -31.52 -18.33 -7.35
C GLY A 298 -30.44 -18.11 -6.30
N PHE A 299 -30.04 -16.85 -6.14
CA PHE A 299 -29.17 -16.42 -5.03
C PHE A 299 -29.99 -15.82 -3.88
N LEU A 300 -29.38 -15.83 -2.71
CA LEU A 300 -29.96 -15.36 -1.48
C LEU A 300 -29.68 -13.86 -1.30
N LEU A 301 -30.74 -13.06 -1.28
CA LEU A 301 -30.72 -11.65 -0.92
C LEU A 301 -30.89 -11.49 0.59
N ARG A 302 -30.31 -10.45 1.20
CA ARG A 302 -30.69 -10.07 2.56
C ARG A 302 -32.15 -9.60 2.57
N ASP A 303 -32.89 -10.03 3.58
CA ASP A 303 -34.22 -9.52 3.88
C ASP A 303 -34.15 -8.02 4.25
N SER A 304 -35.20 -7.25 3.95
CA SER A 304 -35.27 -5.79 4.19
C SER A 304 -35.09 -5.41 5.67
N ASP A 305 -35.38 -6.34 6.57
CA ASP A 305 -35.26 -6.19 8.02
C ASP A 305 -33.90 -6.64 8.59
N ASP A 306 -32.96 -7.06 7.74
CA ASP A 306 -31.65 -7.62 8.10
C ASP A 306 -31.69 -8.86 9.03
N LYS A 307 -32.84 -9.54 9.11
CA LYS A 307 -33.08 -10.71 9.97
C LYS A 307 -32.72 -12.04 9.33
N GLY A 308 -32.48 -12.08 8.02
CA GLY A 308 -32.25 -13.32 7.31
C GLY A 308 -31.97 -13.15 5.82
N PHE A 309 -32.02 -14.26 5.10
CA PHE A 309 -31.83 -14.29 3.65
C PHE A 309 -33.02 -14.93 2.95
N VAL A 310 -33.45 -14.32 1.85
CA VAL A 310 -34.57 -14.77 1.01
C VAL A 310 -34.04 -15.07 -0.39
N CYS A 311 -34.42 -16.22 -0.94
CA CYS A 311 -34.09 -16.54 -2.33
C CYS A 311 -34.88 -15.64 -3.27
N GLN A 312 -34.20 -14.94 -4.18
CA GLN A 312 -34.85 -14.05 -5.15
C GLN A 312 -35.78 -14.75 -6.16
N THR A 313 -35.75 -16.09 -6.23
CA THR A 313 -36.46 -16.86 -7.25
C THR A 313 -37.57 -17.73 -6.67
N CYS A 314 -37.41 -18.26 -5.46
CA CYS A 314 -38.38 -19.16 -4.85
C CYS A 314 -38.83 -18.75 -3.44
N ASP A 315 -38.40 -17.57 -2.99
CA ASP A 315 -38.74 -16.96 -1.69
C ASP A 315 -38.44 -17.84 -0.46
N SER A 316 -37.65 -18.91 -0.63
CA SER A 316 -37.27 -19.78 0.47
C SER A 316 -36.35 -19.03 1.45
N LEU A 317 -36.69 -19.08 2.74
CA LEU A 317 -35.81 -18.61 3.81
C LEU A 317 -34.59 -19.53 3.92
N GLY A 318 -33.40 -18.97 3.72
CA GLY A 318 -32.16 -19.73 3.59
C GLY A 318 -31.23 -19.62 4.80
N ALA A 319 -30.81 -20.76 5.35
CA ALA A 319 -29.56 -20.85 6.11
C ALA A 319 -28.37 -20.88 5.14
N ARG A 320 -27.26 -20.18 5.48
CA ARG A 320 -26.10 -19.97 4.61
C ARG A 320 -25.51 -21.30 4.11
N LYS A 321 -25.42 -21.47 2.78
CA LYS A 321 -24.55 -22.47 2.13
C LYS A 321 -23.66 -21.70 1.15
N ARG A 322 -22.38 -21.55 1.48
CA ARG A 322 -21.38 -20.98 0.55
C ARG A 322 -21.19 -21.96 -0.61
N PHE A 323 -20.94 -21.42 -1.81
CA PHE A 323 -20.40 -22.22 -2.92
C PHE A 323 -19.08 -22.88 -2.51
#